data_AF-A0AAU0TRS4-F1
#
_entry.id   AF-A0AAU0TRS4-F1
#
_cell.length_a   1.000
_cell.length_b   1.000
_cell.length_c   1.000
_cell.angle_alpha   90.00
_cell.angle_beta   90.00
_cell.angle_gamma   90.00
#
_symmetry.space_group_name_H-M   'P 1'
#
loop_
_entity.id
_entity.type
_entity.pdbx_description
1 polymer ?
#
loop_
_entity_poly.entity_id
_entity_poly.type
_entity_poly.pdbx_seq_one_letter_code
_entity_poly.pdbx_strand_id
1 'polypeptide(L)'
;MYKMFVYLIKSIFTLFIVCNSAWAELTPEQEAARVKGVFLYNMDDGYTSKPFLEIAAGAGDGESQYYLAELIRLRKKYITAEAQALYEAAAEKGDIYAMMRLASKKDDLCHIMENCPPDIKTPQQWSEAARALATERASQGDAEAVYQLFLLTGKFDWLTQAAELGFPRAQYRLGGIYGEGFGTFLIPGNREKEIAKWYKASAEGGYPPGMNRYADLLKKHGDRQGFAYWIEKSAKAGDFGAMSDYAAWAAHMPDEVGYPLDLVKAYGLTLLMAEANPGRGPLSPGYGGRELPKVAAKMTPEQIEAGKAYAKEWAKTHPPLSKFPPKFGF
;
A
#
# COMPACT_ATOMS: atom_id res chain seq x y z
N MET A 1 77.69 -6.94 -28.33
CA MET A 1 78.02 -8.07 -27.43
C MET A 1 76.84 -8.24 -26.49
N TYR A 2 76.21 -9.40 -26.59
CA TYR A 2 74.95 -9.83 -25.97
C TYR A 2 74.87 -9.61 -24.46
N LYS A 3 73.70 -9.20 -23.94
CA LYS A 3 73.13 -9.78 -22.71
C LYS A 3 71.63 -9.48 -22.58
N MET A 4 70.86 -10.53 -22.80
CA MET A 4 69.45 -10.72 -22.42
C MET A 4 69.22 -10.47 -20.93
N PHE A 5 68.13 -9.81 -20.58
CA PHE A 5 67.43 -10.04 -19.31
C PHE A 5 65.93 -10.11 -19.59
N VAL A 6 65.40 -11.34 -19.50
CA VAL A 6 63.98 -11.66 -19.58
C VAL A 6 63.42 -11.54 -18.16
N TYR A 7 62.50 -10.61 -17.93
CA TYR A 7 61.68 -10.59 -16.71
C TYR A 7 60.30 -11.17 -17.01
N LEU A 8 60.05 -12.33 -16.42
CA LEU A 8 58.79 -13.06 -16.44
C LEU A 8 57.84 -12.41 -15.40
N ILE A 9 56.85 -11.63 -15.84
CA ILE A 9 55.77 -11.17 -14.95
C ILE A 9 54.75 -12.31 -14.85
N LYS A 10 54.71 -12.98 -13.69
CA LYS A 10 53.66 -13.94 -13.34
C LYS A 10 52.38 -13.18 -13.01
N SER A 11 51.38 -13.27 -13.89
CA SER A 11 50.01 -12.85 -13.62
C SER A 11 49.41 -13.70 -12.50
N ILE A 12 49.10 -13.09 -11.36
CA ILE A 12 48.25 -13.67 -10.31
C ILE A 12 46.84 -13.15 -10.59
N PHE A 13 46.01 -13.97 -11.22
CA PHE A 13 44.57 -13.73 -11.33
C PHE A 13 43.92 -14.13 -10.00
N THR A 14 43.71 -13.15 -9.13
CA THR A 14 42.91 -13.34 -7.91
C THR A 14 41.45 -13.39 -8.32
N LEU A 15 40.88 -14.60 -8.33
CA LEU A 15 39.47 -14.85 -8.59
C LEU A 15 38.65 -14.26 -7.42
N PHE A 16 38.14 -13.03 -7.58
CA PHE A 16 37.11 -12.50 -6.69
C PHE A 16 35.84 -13.32 -6.90
N ILE A 17 35.57 -14.25 -5.98
CA ILE A 17 34.25 -14.88 -5.85
C ILE A 17 33.32 -13.77 -5.34
N VAL A 18 32.64 -13.10 -6.27
CA VAL A 18 31.47 -12.29 -5.94
C VAL A 18 30.39 -13.30 -5.55
N CYS A 19 30.18 -13.47 -4.24
CA CYS A 19 28.96 -14.07 -3.72
C CYS A 19 27.81 -13.15 -4.12
N ASN A 20 27.27 -13.33 -5.32
CA ASN A 20 25.91 -12.92 -5.60
C ASN A 20 25.04 -13.78 -4.69
N SER A 21 24.57 -13.20 -3.59
CA SER A 21 23.33 -13.63 -2.96
C SER A 21 22.23 -13.40 -3.99
N ALA A 22 22.11 -14.33 -4.93
CA ALA A 22 21.02 -14.38 -5.88
C ALA A 22 19.77 -14.74 -5.08
N TRP A 23 19.01 -13.72 -4.72
CA TRP A 23 17.63 -13.89 -4.29
C TRP A 23 16.93 -14.66 -5.40
N ALA A 24 16.36 -15.82 -5.09
CA ALA A 24 15.69 -16.63 -6.10
C ALA A 24 14.52 -15.82 -6.66
N GLU A 25 14.54 -15.54 -7.97
CA GLU A 25 13.41 -14.90 -8.64
C GLU A 25 12.18 -15.82 -8.58
N LEU A 26 11.01 -15.22 -8.35
CA LEU A 26 9.75 -15.96 -8.31
C LEU A 26 9.43 -16.58 -9.68
N THR A 27 8.88 -17.80 -9.68
CA THR A 27 8.30 -18.36 -10.91
C THR A 27 7.09 -17.53 -11.35
N PRO A 28 6.67 -17.60 -12.64
CA PRO A 28 5.46 -16.92 -13.10
C PRO A 28 4.21 -17.23 -12.26
N GLU A 29 4.07 -18.46 -11.78
CA GLU A 29 2.96 -18.88 -10.91
C GLU A 29 3.05 -18.23 -9.53
N GLN A 30 4.26 -18.15 -8.96
CA GLN A 30 4.50 -17.52 -7.66
C GLN A 30 4.30 -16.00 -7.73
N GLU A 31 4.72 -15.36 -8.83
CA GLU A 31 4.49 -13.94 -9.07
C GLU A 31 3.00 -13.64 -9.26
N ALA A 32 2.28 -14.47 -10.01
CA ALA A 32 0.82 -14.35 -10.13
C ALA A 32 0.12 -14.52 -8.78
N ALA A 33 0.61 -15.44 -7.93
CA ALA A 33 0.11 -15.61 -6.57
C ALA A 33 0.43 -14.38 -5.70
N ARG A 34 1.65 -13.82 -5.77
CA ARG A 34 2.03 -12.59 -5.07
C ARG A 34 1.07 -11.45 -5.41
N VAL A 35 0.92 -11.13 -6.70
CA VAL A 35 0.05 -10.05 -7.19
C VAL A 35 -1.39 -10.26 -6.72
N LYS A 36 -1.93 -11.47 -6.86
CA LYS A 36 -3.30 -11.78 -6.46
C LYS A 36 -3.51 -11.74 -4.95
N GLY A 37 -2.55 -12.24 -4.18
CA GLY A 37 -2.58 -12.25 -2.72
C GLY A 37 -2.58 -10.84 -2.14
N VAL A 38 -1.67 -9.98 -2.62
CA VAL A 38 -1.57 -8.57 -2.20
C VAL A 38 -2.82 -7.79 -2.61
N PHE A 39 -3.33 -8.00 -3.83
CA PHE A 39 -4.58 -7.39 -4.27
C PHE A 39 -5.75 -7.74 -3.35
N LEU A 40 -5.96 -9.02 -3.06
CA LEU A 40 -7.05 -9.47 -2.19
C LEU A 40 -6.89 -8.96 -0.76
N TYR A 41 -5.66 -8.91 -0.24
CA TYR A 41 -5.35 -8.29 1.06
C TYR A 41 -5.78 -6.81 1.08
N ASN A 42 -5.39 -6.05 0.05
CA ASN A 42 -5.73 -4.63 -0.07
C ASN A 42 -7.24 -4.38 -0.29
N MET A 43 -7.98 -5.41 -0.70
CA MET A 43 -9.43 -5.42 -0.80
C MET A 43 -10.15 -5.87 0.48
N ASP A 44 -9.43 -6.10 1.57
CA ASP A 44 -9.94 -6.60 2.86
C ASP A 44 -10.53 -8.03 2.76
N ASP A 45 -10.06 -8.83 1.79
CA ASP A 45 -10.38 -10.25 1.67
C ASP A 45 -9.21 -11.10 2.22
N GLY A 46 -9.06 -11.04 3.55
CA GLY A 46 -8.03 -11.80 4.27
C GLY A 46 -8.18 -13.32 4.18
N TYR A 47 -9.38 -13.82 3.89
CA TYR A 47 -9.63 -15.26 3.79
C TYR A 47 -9.13 -15.81 2.45
N THR A 48 -9.51 -15.17 1.35
CA THR A 48 -9.14 -15.63 0.00
C THR A 48 -7.69 -15.26 -0.34
N SER A 49 -7.14 -14.17 0.22
CA SER A 49 -5.74 -13.77 0.00
C SER A 49 -4.73 -14.78 0.57
N LYS A 50 -5.02 -15.38 1.73
CA LYS A 50 -4.10 -16.26 2.48
C LYS A 50 -3.40 -17.32 1.61
N PRO A 51 -4.10 -18.21 0.87
CA PRO A 51 -3.43 -19.26 0.09
C PRO A 51 -2.49 -18.71 -1.00
N PHE A 52 -2.81 -17.55 -1.58
CA PHE A 52 -1.94 -16.92 -2.58
C PHE A 52 -0.68 -16.32 -1.94
N LEU A 53 -0.85 -15.67 -0.78
CA LEU A 53 0.27 -15.15 -0.01
C LEU A 53 1.17 -16.27 0.52
N GLU A 54 0.62 -17.43 0.91
CA GLU A 54 1.40 -18.61 1.33
C GLU A 54 2.33 -19.11 0.21
N ILE A 55 1.87 -19.14 -1.04
CA ILE A 55 2.69 -19.56 -2.19
C ILE A 55 3.90 -18.64 -2.36
N ALA A 56 3.67 -17.32 -2.41
CA ALA A 56 4.74 -16.34 -2.63
C ALA A 56 5.65 -16.20 -1.40
N ALA A 57 5.08 -16.19 -0.19
CA ALA A 57 5.85 -16.13 1.05
C ALA A 57 6.74 -17.37 1.25
N GLY A 58 6.24 -18.56 0.89
CA GLY A 58 7.00 -19.81 0.91
C GLY A 58 8.13 -19.84 -0.14
N ALA A 59 8.01 -19.08 -1.22
CA ALA A 59 9.06 -18.84 -2.20
C ALA A 59 10.08 -17.78 -1.75
N GLY A 60 9.87 -17.13 -0.60
CA GLY A 60 10.78 -16.13 -0.05
C GLY A 60 10.40 -14.69 -0.37
N ASP A 61 9.24 -14.40 -0.96
CA ASP A 61 8.81 -13.02 -1.21
C ASP A 61 8.58 -12.25 0.11
N GLY A 62 9.38 -11.20 0.35
CA GLY A 62 9.36 -10.45 1.61
C GLY A 62 8.06 -9.67 1.84
N GLU A 63 7.46 -9.14 0.78
CA GLU A 63 6.19 -8.42 0.87
C GLU A 63 5.04 -9.37 1.25
N SER A 64 4.96 -10.54 0.62
CA SER A 64 3.98 -11.57 0.95
C SER A 64 4.19 -12.14 2.34
N GLN A 65 5.44 -12.29 2.79
CA GLN A 65 5.75 -12.68 4.17
C GLN A 65 5.18 -11.68 5.17
N TYR A 66 5.40 -10.38 4.94
CA TYR A 66 4.82 -9.32 5.79
C TYR A 66 3.29 -9.36 5.81
N TYR A 67 2.65 -9.42 4.63
CA TYR A 67 1.18 -9.41 4.57
C TYR A 67 0.55 -10.68 5.14
N LEU A 68 1.17 -11.85 4.93
CA LEU A 68 0.71 -13.09 5.55
C LEU A 68 0.84 -13.02 7.07
N ALA A 69 1.92 -12.44 7.59
CA ALA A 69 2.10 -12.21 9.02
C ALA A 69 1.04 -11.25 9.59
N GLU A 70 0.70 -10.17 8.88
CA GLU A 70 -0.36 -9.24 9.29
C GLU A 70 -1.73 -9.92 9.29
N LEU A 71 -2.05 -10.75 8.30
CA LEU A 71 -3.30 -11.54 8.29
C LEU A 71 -3.43 -12.43 9.53
N ILE A 72 -2.36 -13.15 9.86
CA ILE A 72 -2.34 -14.03 11.03
C ILE A 72 -2.47 -13.19 12.31
N ARG A 73 -1.69 -12.10 12.44
CA ARG A 73 -1.72 -11.20 13.60
C ARG A 73 -3.10 -10.61 13.82
N LEU A 74 -3.71 -10.03 12.79
CA LEU A 74 -5.02 -9.38 12.87
C LEU A 74 -6.13 -10.37 13.25
N ARG A 75 -6.08 -11.60 12.70
CA ARG A 75 -7.03 -12.66 13.03
C ARG A 75 -6.88 -13.18 14.46
N LYS A 76 -5.64 -13.35 14.92
CA LYS A 76 -5.33 -13.89 16.26
C LYS A 76 -5.35 -12.81 17.35
N LYS A 77 -5.23 -11.54 16.97
CA LYS A 77 -5.07 -10.34 17.82
C LYS A 77 -3.76 -10.30 18.62
N TYR A 78 -2.78 -11.11 18.25
CA TYR A 78 -1.41 -11.13 18.78
C TYR A 78 -0.47 -11.77 17.75
N ILE A 79 0.84 -11.63 17.95
CA ILE A 79 1.87 -12.23 17.08
C ILE A 79 2.09 -13.69 17.51
N THR A 80 1.63 -14.65 16.70
CA THR A 80 1.92 -16.08 16.90
C THR A 80 3.35 -16.41 16.49
N ALA A 81 3.85 -17.61 16.84
CA ALA A 81 5.14 -18.10 16.34
C ALA A 81 5.21 -18.14 14.80
N GLU A 82 4.12 -18.53 14.14
CA GLU A 82 3.99 -18.51 12.68
C GLU A 82 4.13 -17.09 12.12
N ALA A 83 3.40 -16.12 12.68
CA ALA A 83 3.49 -14.72 12.24
C ALA A 83 4.87 -14.12 12.53
N GLN A 84 5.47 -14.47 13.67
CA GLN A 84 6.81 -14.04 14.04
C GLN A 84 7.84 -14.50 13.00
N ALA A 85 7.87 -15.79 12.67
CA ALA A 85 8.81 -16.34 11.68
C ALA A 85 8.67 -15.63 10.33
N LEU A 86 7.44 -15.31 9.91
CA LEU A 86 7.19 -14.55 8.68
C LEU A 86 7.68 -13.10 8.77
N TYR A 87 7.47 -12.40 9.89
CA TYR A 87 8.04 -11.07 10.08
C TYR A 87 9.56 -11.10 10.11
N GLU A 88 10.18 -12.08 10.79
CA GLU A 88 11.64 -12.23 10.84
C GLU A 88 12.20 -12.45 9.43
N ALA A 89 11.57 -13.34 8.66
CA ALA A 89 11.92 -13.58 7.28
C ALA A 89 11.80 -12.33 6.41
N ALA A 90 10.78 -11.49 6.60
CA ALA A 90 10.64 -10.21 5.87
C ALA A 90 11.67 -9.17 6.35
N ALA A 91 11.93 -9.11 7.66
CA ALA A 91 12.87 -8.20 8.28
C ALA A 91 14.32 -8.48 7.85
N GLU A 92 14.70 -9.75 7.67
CA GLU A 92 16.01 -10.13 7.11
C GLU A 92 16.24 -9.59 5.69
N LYS A 93 15.17 -9.28 4.96
CA LYS A 93 15.20 -8.63 3.63
C LYS A 93 15.16 -7.10 3.72
N GLY A 94 15.21 -6.55 4.94
CA GLY A 94 15.18 -5.11 5.17
C GLY A 94 13.78 -4.50 5.17
N ASP A 95 12.72 -5.27 5.47
CA ASP A 95 11.40 -4.69 5.73
C ASP A 95 11.36 -4.07 7.14
N ILE A 96 11.40 -2.74 7.20
CA ILE A 96 11.39 -1.97 8.45
C ILE A 96 10.06 -2.11 9.19
N TYR A 97 8.93 -2.28 8.49
CA TYR A 97 7.62 -2.47 9.14
C TYR A 97 7.55 -3.81 9.87
N ALA A 98 8.12 -4.87 9.29
CA ALA A 98 8.26 -6.16 9.94
C ALA A 98 9.11 -6.06 11.21
N MET A 99 10.26 -5.38 11.15
CA MET A 99 11.09 -5.10 12.32
C MET A 99 10.31 -4.33 13.41
N MET A 100 9.52 -3.34 13.01
CA MET A 100 8.66 -2.57 13.93
C MET A 100 7.59 -3.45 14.59
N ARG A 101 7.01 -4.42 13.87
CA ARG A 101 6.06 -5.39 14.44
C ARG A 101 6.72 -6.26 15.49
N LEU A 102 7.89 -6.81 15.18
CA LEU A 102 8.68 -7.62 16.11
C LEU A 102 9.09 -6.83 17.36
N ALA A 103 9.46 -5.55 17.19
CA ALA A 103 9.78 -4.65 18.30
C ALA A 103 8.58 -4.34 19.22
N SER A 104 7.35 -4.42 18.71
CA SER A 104 6.13 -4.11 19.49
C SER A 104 5.61 -5.29 20.33
N LYS A 105 6.25 -6.46 20.26
CA LYS A 105 5.87 -7.66 21.01
C LYS A 105 6.11 -7.44 22.51
N LYS A 106 5.03 -7.27 23.28
CA LYS A 106 5.07 -7.05 24.73
C LYS A 106 5.36 -8.34 25.52
N ASP A 107 4.83 -9.46 25.03
CA ASP A 107 4.91 -10.76 25.70
C ASP A 107 5.85 -11.68 24.91
N ASP A 108 7.15 -11.42 25.02
CA ASP A 108 8.11 -12.39 24.51
C ASP A 108 8.24 -13.55 25.50
N LEU A 109 7.29 -14.49 25.41
CA LEU A 109 7.19 -15.65 26.28
C LEU A 109 8.53 -16.39 26.43
N CYS A 110 9.35 -16.48 25.39
CA CYS A 110 10.64 -17.15 25.52
C CYS A 110 11.66 -16.34 26.33
N HIS A 111 11.60 -15.00 26.29
CA HIS A 111 12.46 -14.16 27.14
C HIS A 111 11.92 -14.12 28.58
N ILE A 112 10.61 -14.10 28.76
CA ILE A 112 9.97 -14.23 30.09
C ILE A 112 10.34 -15.57 30.73
N MET A 113 10.43 -16.63 29.93
CA MET A 113 10.80 -17.98 30.36
C MET A 113 12.32 -18.26 30.30
N GLU A 114 13.14 -17.26 29.94
CA GLU A 114 14.60 -17.35 29.79
C GLU A 114 15.08 -18.54 28.94
N ASN A 115 14.33 -18.89 27.89
CA ASN A 115 14.56 -20.08 27.07
C ASN A 115 14.54 -19.80 25.55
N CYS A 116 14.72 -18.55 25.13
CA CYS A 116 14.87 -18.26 23.71
C CYS A 116 16.11 -18.97 23.13
N PRO A 117 16.01 -19.52 21.92
CA PRO A 117 17.20 -19.88 21.15
C PRO A 117 18.16 -18.69 21.05
N PRO A 118 19.48 -18.92 21.14
CA PRO A 118 20.49 -17.85 21.21
C PRO A 118 20.51 -16.92 19.98
N ASP A 119 19.94 -17.36 18.86
CA ASP A 119 19.94 -16.62 17.59
C ASP A 119 18.69 -15.74 17.37
N ILE A 120 17.72 -15.76 18.30
CA ILE A 120 16.51 -14.91 18.19
C ILE A 120 16.82 -13.51 18.73
N LYS A 121 16.61 -12.50 17.88
CA LYS A 121 16.68 -11.10 18.30
C LYS A 121 15.54 -10.75 19.24
N THR A 122 15.89 -10.09 20.35
CA THR A 122 14.95 -9.48 21.29
C THR A 122 14.12 -8.37 20.60
N PRO A 123 12.94 -8.00 21.13
CA PRO A 123 12.20 -6.83 20.66
C PRO A 123 13.03 -5.53 20.65
N GLN A 124 13.94 -5.37 21.61
CA GLN A 124 14.86 -4.23 21.67
C GLN A 124 15.85 -4.23 20.50
N GLN A 125 16.45 -5.39 20.19
CA GLN A 125 17.35 -5.52 19.04
C GLN A 125 16.64 -5.29 17.71
N TRP A 126 15.37 -5.71 17.58
CA TRP A 126 14.56 -5.38 16.40
C TRP A 126 14.24 -3.87 16.30
N SER A 127 13.98 -3.21 17.43
CA SER A 127 13.79 -1.76 17.48
C SER A 127 15.04 -0.99 17.04
N GLU A 128 16.22 -1.44 17.50
CA GLU A 128 17.51 -0.88 17.12
C GLU A 128 17.82 -1.10 15.64
N ALA A 129 17.59 -2.32 15.12
CA ALA A 129 17.75 -2.64 13.71
C ALA A 129 16.82 -1.79 12.81
N ALA A 130 15.54 -1.67 13.19
CA ALA A 130 14.58 -0.84 12.46
C ALA A 130 15.04 0.63 12.41
N ARG A 131 15.49 1.18 13.54
CA ARG A 131 15.96 2.56 13.63
C ARG A 131 17.24 2.78 12.83
N ALA A 132 18.19 1.86 12.91
CA ALA A 132 19.46 1.95 12.17
C ALA A 132 19.20 1.98 10.66
N LEU A 133 18.42 1.01 10.15
CA LEU A 133 18.11 0.92 8.73
C LEU A 133 17.25 2.08 8.24
N ALA A 134 16.26 2.52 9.01
CA ALA A 134 15.46 3.69 8.68
C ALA A 134 16.30 4.98 8.65
N THR A 135 17.26 5.13 9.57
CA THR A 135 18.16 6.29 9.60
C THR A 135 19.11 6.29 8.41
N GLU A 136 19.66 5.12 8.07
CA GLU A 136 20.52 4.96 6.88
C GLU A 136 19.77 5.36 5.61
N ARG A 137 18.59 4.77 5.36
CA ARG A 137 17.77 5.10 4.18
C ARG A 137 17.31 6.55 4.16
N ALA A 138 16.90 7.09 5.32
CA ALA A 138 16.54 8.50 5.46
C ALA A 138 17.70 9.43 5.09
N SER A 139 18.94 9.09 5.46
CA SER A 139 20.14 9.88 5.08
C SER A 139 20.41 9.88 3.57
N GLN A 140 19.86 8.90 2.84
CA GLN A 140 19.93 8.79 1.39
C GLN A 140 18.72 9.46 0.69
N GLY A 141 17.84 10.13 1.44
CA GLY A 141 16.67 10.83 0.90
C GLY A 141 15.42 9.95 0.75
N ASP A 142 15.38 8.75 1.32
CA ASP A 142 14.19 7.90 1.33
C ASP A 142 13.11 8.50 2.24
N ALA A 143 12.09 9.10 1.61
CA ALA A 143 11.00 9.76 2.31
C ALA A 143 10.07 8.80 3.08
N GLU A 144 9.95 7.53 2.64
CA GLU A 144 9.22 6.51 3.40
C GLU A 144 9.99 6.12 4.66
N ALA A 145 11.32 6.01 4.59
CA ALA A 145 12.15 5.74 5.75
C ALA A 145 12.08 6.87 6.79
N VAL A 146 12.03 8.13 6.35
CA VAL A 146 11.81 9.29 7.23
C VAL A 146 10.43 9.18 7.90
N TYR A 147 9.39 8.75 7.17
CA TYR A 147 8.07 8.49 7.77
C TYR A 147 8.09 7.31 8.76
N GLN A 148 8.86 6.26 8.49
CA GLN A 148 9.06 5.15 9.42
C GLN A 148 9.76 5.59 10.71
N LEU A 149 10.69 6.56 10.65
CA LEU A 149 11.27 7.18 11.85
C LEU A 149 10.22 7.91 12.70
N PHE A 150 9.23 8.57 12.08
CA PHE A 150 8.07 9.10 12.79
C PHE A 150 7.28 7.99 13.49
N LEU A 151 6.98 6.89 12.80
CA LEU A 151 6.24 5.77 13.39
C LEU A 151 7.01 5.09 14.55
N LEU A 152 8.34 5.02 14.45
CA LEU A 152 9.22 4.44 15.47
C LEU A 152 9.37 5.31 16.72
N THR A 153 9.34 6.64 16.56
CA THR A 153 9.73 7.56 17.64
C THR A 153 8.60 8.45 18.15
N GLY A 154 7.52 8.58 17.38
CA GLY A 154 6.44 9.55 17.63
C GLY A 154 6.86 11.02 17.49
N LYS A 155 8.10 11.30 17.07
CA LYS A 155 8.60 12.68 16.93
C LYS A 155 8.03 13.34 15.69
N PHE A 156 7.36 14.47 15.90
CA PHE A 156 6.63 15.18 14.85
C PHE A 156 7.54 15.77 13.75
N ASP A 157 8.79 16.11 14.08
CA ASP A 157 9.76 16.63 13.12
C ASP A 157 10.00 15.65 11.96
N TRP A 158 10.05 14.35 12.24
CA TRP A 158 10.18 13.32 11.20
C TRP A 158 8.96 13.26 10.28
N LEU A 159 7.76 13.46 10.83
CA LEU A 159 6.56 13.49 10.00
C LEU A 159 6.56 14.70 9.07
N THR A 160 6.96 15.86 9.61
CA THR A 160 7.07 17.11 8.84
C THR A 160 8.11 16.95 7.74
N GLN A 161 9.30 16.43 8.06
CA GLN A 161 10.37 16.20 7.10
C GLN A 161 9.96 15.20 6.01
N ALA A 162 9.28 14.09 6.36
CA ALA A 162 8.78 13.13 5.36
C ALA A 162 7.75 13.78 4.42
N ALA A 163 6.88 14.64 4.95
CA ALA A 163 5.89 15.37 4.16
C ALA A 163 6.55 16.40 3.22
N GLU A 164 7.59 17.10 3.69
CA GLU A 164 8.40 18.04 2.91
C GLU A 164 9.21 17.35 1.81
N LEU A 165 9.69 16.12 2.05
CA LEU A 165 10.31 15.25 1.05
C LEU A 165 9.32 14.68 0.03
N GLY A 166 8.03 15.01 0.14
CA GLY A 166 7.03 14.61 -0.84
C GLY A 166 6.37 13.26 -0.56
N PHE A 167 6.56 12.63 0.60
CA PHE A 167 5.96 11.32 0.87
C PHE A 167 4.44 11.45 1.04
N PRO A 168 3.62 10.92 0.12
CA PRO A 168 2.20 11.25 0.08
C PRO A 168 1.42 10.80 1.32
N ARG A 169 1.81 9.66 1.92
CA ARG A 169 1.19 9.18 3.17
C ARG A 169 1.54 10.07 4.36
N ALA A 170 2.76 10.62 4.43
CA ALA A 170 3.14 11.59 5.46
C ALA A 170 2.35 12.89 5.29
N GLN A 171 2.21 13.39 4.07
CA GLN A 171 1.41 14.59 3.78
C GLN A 171 -0.06 14.40 4.18
N TYR A 172 -0.66 13.25 3.83
CA TYR A 172 -2.00 12.88 4.30
C TYR A 172 -2.08 12.84 5.83
N ARG A 173 -1.12 12.17 6.48
CA ARG A 173 -1.12 12.03 7.94
C ARG A 173 -0.94 13.38 8.65
N LEU A 174 -0.10 14.26 8.10
CA LEU A 174 0.16 15.59 8.61
C LEU A 174 -1.08 16.48 8.53
N GLY A 175 -1.76 16.48 7.37
CA GLY A 175 -3.06 17.14 7.21
C GLY A 175 -4.11 16.63 8.21
N GLY A 176 -4.14 15.31 8.44
CA GLY A 176 -4.99 14.68 9.46
C GLY A 176 -4.72 15.15 10.89
N ILE A 177 -3.44 15.12 11.30
CA ILE A 177 -3.02 15.56 12.65
C ILE A 177 -3.33 17.04 12.87
N TYR A 178 -3.09 17.90 11.87
CA TYR A 178 -3.53 19.27 11.94
C TYR A 178 -5.05 19.37 12.00
N GLY A 179 -5.82 18.53 11.32
CA GLY A 179 -7.29 18.44 11.45
C GLY A 179 -7.80 18.00 12.83
N GLU A 180 -6.98 17.27 13.59
CA GLU A 180 -7.32 16.76 14.94
C GLU A 180 -7.08 17.77 16.06
N GLY A 181 -6.20 18.76 15.88
CA GLY A 181 -6.02 19.85 16.85
C GLY A 181 -4.58 20.21 17.11
N PHE A 182 -3.65 19.38 16.62
CA PHE A 182 -2.24 19.50 16.89
C PHE A 182 -1.61 20.68 16.14
N GLY A 183 -0.58 21.29 16.73
CA GLY A 183 0.10 22.48 16.21
C GLY A 183 -0.42 23.79 16.82
N THR A 184 0.34 24.87 16.65
CA THR A 184 0.01 26.19 17.21
C THR A 184 -0.46 27.12 16.10
N PHE A 185 -1.78 27.32 16.00
CA PHE A 185 -2.41 28.19 15.00
C PHE A 185 -3.12 29.35 15.67
N LEU A 186 -2.40 30.45 15.91
CA LEU A 186 -2.94 31.64 16.61
C LEU A 186 -3.86 32.48 15.72
N ILE A 187 -3.73 32.38 14.40
CA ILE A 187 -4.51 33.14 13.43
C ILE A 187 -5.65 32.27 12.90
N PRO A 188 -6.93 32.69 13.06
CA PRO A 188 -8.07 31.97 12.50
C PRO A 188 -7.91 31.71 11.00
N GLY A 189 -8.23 30.49 10.54
CA GLY A 189 -8.11 30.11 9.14
C GLY A 189 -6.74 29.57 8.73
N ASN A 190 -5.67 29.78 9.49
CA ASN A 190 -4.34 29.27 9.12
C ASN A 190 -4.25 27.74 9.23
N ARG A 191 -4.96 27.15 10.20
CA ARG A 191 -5.01 25.71 10.37
C ARG A 191 -5.67 25.03 9.18
N GLU A 192 -6.80 25.57 8.73
CA GLU A 192 -7.52 25.10 7.55
C GLU A 192 -6.68 25.21 6.29
N LYS A 193 -5.90 26.29 6.14
CA LYS A 193 -4.96 26.45 5.02
C LYS A 193 -3.86 25.40 5.01
N GLU A 194 -3.24 25.10 6.16
CA GLU A 194 -2.22 24.05 6.23
C GLU A 194 -2.81 22.66 5.99
N ILE A 195 -4.00 22.35 6.53
CA ILE A 195 -4.70 21.10 6.24
C ILE A 195 -4.93 20.95 4.73
N ALA A 196 -5.47 21.98 4.07
CA ALA A 196 -5.73 21.97 2.64
C ALA A 196 -4.45 21.80 1.81
N LYS A 197 -3.38 22.50 2.20
CA LYS A 197 -2.05 22.39 1.57
C LYS A 197 -1.52 20.95 1.61
N TRP A 198 -1.57 20.30 2.78
CA TRP A 198 -1.01 18.95 2.91
C TRP A 198 -1.87 17.87 2.24
N TYR A 199 -3.20 17.97 2.31
CA TYR A 199 -4.05 17.05 1.54
C TYR A 199 -3.91 17.26 0.03
N LYS A 200 -3.80 18.50 -0.44
CA LYS A 200 -3.50 18.78 -1.85
C LYS A 200 -2.17 18.16 -2.28
N ALA A 201 -1.11 18.35 -1.50
CA ALA A 201 0.20 17.77 -1.80
C ALA A 201 0.14 16.23 -1.86
N SER A 202 -0.57 15.61 -0.92
CA SER A 202 -0.79 14.15 -0.90
C SER A 202 -1.55 13.66 -2.14
N ALA A 203 -2.57 14.42 -2.56
CA ALA A 203 -3.36 14.15 -3.75
C ALA A 203 -2.51 14.26 -5.03
N GLU A 204 -1.70 15.33 -5.15
CA GLU A 204 -0.75 15.54 -6.25
C GLU A 204 0.35 14.47 -6.28
N GLY A 205 0.76 13.98 -5.10
CA GLY A 205 1.66 12.84 -4.92
C GLY A 205 1.04 11.47 -5.25
N GLY A 206 -0.22 11.42 -5.69
CA GLY A 206 -0.84 10.20 -6.20
C GLY A 206 -1.48 9.30 -5.13
N TYR A 207 -1.66 9.76 -3.89
CA TYR A 207 -2.23 8.94 -2.82
C TYR A 207 -3.75 9.11 -2.72
N PRO A 208 -4.55 8.05 -2.97
CA PRO A 208 -6.01 8.22 -3.08
C PRO A 208 -6.72 8.66 -1.80
N PRO A 209 -6.32 8.23 -0.58
CA PRO A 209 -6.85 8.85 0.64
C PRO A 209 -6.56 10.36 0.73
N GLY A 210 -5.42 10.83 0.21
CA GLY A 210 -5.12 12.25 0.06
C GLY A 210 -6.03 12.95 -0.95
N MET A 211 -6.23 12.34 -2.12
CA MET A 211 -7.17 12.82 -3.14
C MET A 211 -8.59 12.97 -2.59
N ASN A 212 -9.10 11.95 -1.89
CA ASN A 212 -10.44 11.95 -1.31
C ASN A 212 -10.58 13.07 -0.27
N ARG A 213 -9.60 13.26 0.62
CA ARG A 213 -9.63 14.35 1.61
C ARG A 213 -9.56 15.73 0.98
N TYR A 214 -8.77 15.89 -0.08
CA TYR A 214 -8.72 17.16 -0.80
C TYR A 214 -10.02 17.43 -1.56
N ALA A 215 -10.62 16.40 -2.17
CA ALA A 215 -11.93 16.48 -2.81
C ALA A 215 -13.02 16.91 -1.81
N ASP A 216 -13.04 16.33 -0.61
CA ASP A 216 -13.98 16.72 0.46
C ASP A 216 -13.87 18.21 0.82
N LEU A 217 -12.65 18.74 0.90
CA LEU A 217 -12.42 20.15 1.17
C LEU A 217 -12.94 21.04 0.03
N LEU A 218 -12.71 20.66 -1.22
CA LEU A 218 -13.22 21.39 -2.39
C LEU A 218 -14.75 21.41 -2.39
N LYS A 219 -15.40 20.26 -2.13
CA LYS A 219 -16.86 20.16 -1.97
C LYS A 219 -17.37 21.09 -0.87
N LYS A 220 -16.71 21.12 0.29
CA LYS A 220 -17.06 22.01 1.42
C LYS A 220 -16.96 23.50 1.05
N HIS A 221 -16.04 23.85 0.16
CA HIS A 221 -15.87 25.21 -0.35
C HIS A 221 -16.75 25.52 -1.58
N GLY A 222 -17.64 24.61 -1.98
CA GLY A 222 -18.55 24.79 -3.12
C GLY A 222 -17.93 24.49 -4.48
N ASP A 223 -16.66 24.03 -4.54
CA ASP A 223 -16.01 23.61 -5.77
C ASP A 223 -16.39 22.16 -6.12
N ARG A 224 -17.57 22.04 -6.73
CA ARG A 224 -18.14 20.77 -7.18
C ARG A 224 -17.36 20.13 -8.32
N GLN A 225 -16.76 20.95 -9.20
CA GLN A 225 -15.96 20.45 -10.33
C GLN A 225 -14.61 19.91 -9.87
N GLY A 226 -13.94 20.62 -8.96
CA GLY A 226 -12.71 20.17 -8.33
C GLY A 226 -12.92 18.88 -7.52
N PHE A 227 -14.02 18.79 -6.77
CA PHE A 227 -14.42 17.54 -6.11
C PHE A 227 -14.52 16.38 -7.11
N ALA A 228 -15.28 16.54 -8.19
CA ALA A 228 -15.45 15.50 -9.22
C ALA A 228 -14.11 15.10 -9.86
N TYR A 229 -13.27 16.08 -10.18
CA TYR A 229 -11.94 15.85 -10.75
C TYR A 229 -11.07 14.94 -9.87
N TRP A 230 -11.01 15.22 -8.57
CA TRP A 230 -10.16 14.45 -7.66
C TRP A 230 -10.71 13.07 -7.34
N ILE A 231 -12.04 12.90 -7.29
CA ILE A 231 -12.64 11.57 -7.18
C ILE A 231 -12.37 10.74 -8.44
N GLU A 232 -12.47 11.31 -9.64
CA GLU A 232 -12.10 10.61 -10.87
C GLU A 232 -10.62 10.22 -10.88
N LYS A 233 -9.73 11.10 -10.41
CA LYS A 233 -8.29 10.78 -10.24
C LYS A 233 -8.06 9.66 -9.25
N SER A 234 -8.77 9.66 -8.13
CA SER A 234 -8.72 8.63 -7.09
C SER A 234 -9.17 7.27 -7.62
N ALA A 235 -10.28 7.23 -8.37
CA ALA A 235 -10.76 6.03 -9.05
C ALA A 235 -9.74 5.48 -10.05
N LYS A 236 -9.11 6.35 -10.85
CA LYS A 236 -8.03 5.97 -11.79
C LYS A 236 -6.78 5.47 -11.08
N ALA A 237 -6.53 5.91 -9.85
CA ALA A 237 -5.44 5.41 -9.01
C ALA A 237 -5.78 4.10 -8.27
N GLY A 238 -6.95 3.51 -8.54
CA GLY A 238 -7.36 2.21 -8.01
C GLY A 238 -8.18 2.28 -6.71
N ASP A 239 -8.66 3.44 -6.28
CA ASP A 239 -9.50 3.54 -5.08
C ASP A 239 -10.89 2.95 -5.32
N PHE A 240 -11.20 1.88 -4.60
CA PHE A 240 -12.48 1.17 -4.71
C PHE A 240 -13.67 2.06 -4.36
N GLY A 241 -13.53 2.92 -3.35
CA GLY A 241 -14.59 3.83 -2.92
C GLY A 241 -14.86 4.89 -3.99
N ALA A 242 -13.81 5.56 -4.47
CA ALA A 242 -13.92 6.57 -5.52
C ALA A 242 -14.41 5.97 -6.85
N MET A 243 -14.03 4.73 -7.17
CA MET A 243 -14.58 4.04 -8.34
C MET A 243 -16.09 3.80 -8.22
N SER A 244 -16.60 3.55 -7.00
CA SER A 244 -18.03 3.41 -6.77
C SER A 244 -18.80 4.71 -7.03
N ASP A 245 -18.28 5.84 -6.55
CA ASP A 245 -18.83 7.16 -6.83
C ASP A 245 -18.78 7.49 -8.33
N TYR A 246 -17.64 7.23 -8.96
CA TYR A 246 -17.43 7.51 -10.38
C TYR A 246 -18.38 6.70 -11.28
N ALA A 247 -18.57 5.41 -10.98
CA ALA A 247 -19.51 4.55 -11.69
C ALA A 247 -20.97 5.00 -11.48
N ALA A 248 -21.33 5.37 -10.25
CA ALA A 248 -22.67 5.87 -9.93
C ALA A 248 -22.99 7.18 -10.66
N TRP A 249 -22.04 8.12 -10.74
CA TRP A 249 -22.22 9.35 -11.50
C TRP A 249 -22.36 9.09 -12.99
N ALA A 250 -21.55 8.21 -13.58
CA ALA A 250 -21.69 7.83 -14.99
C ALA A 250 -23.03 7.15 -15.31
N ALA A 251 -23.65 6.47 -14.33
CA ALA A 251 -24.97 5.83 -14.45
C ALA A 251 -26.17 6.75 -14.13
N HIS A 252 -25.91 7.96 -13.62
CA HIS A 252 -26.90 8.83 -12.96
C HIS A 252 -27.64 8.11 -11.80
N MET A 253 -26.89 7.57 -10.82
CA MET A 253 -27.42 6.74 -9.72
C MET A 253 -26.78 6.93 -8.32
N PRO A 254 -26.97 8.08 -7.64
CA PRO A 254 -27.36 9.38 -8.14
C PRO A 254 -26.15 10.13 -8.73
N ASP A 255 -26.38 11.05 -9.65
CA ASP A 255 -25.34 11.99 -10.09
C ASP A 255 -25.30 13.21 -9.17
N GLU A 256 -24.23 13.31 -8.38
CA GLU A 256 -23.99 14.44 -7.49
C GLU A 256 -23.14 15.54 -8.13
N VAL A 257 -22.69 15.43 -9.38
CA VAL A 257 -21.70 16.35 -9.96
C VAL A 257 -22.06 16.88 -11.35
N GLY A 258 -23.17 16.44 -11.95
CA GLY A 258 -23.55 16.82 -13.31
C GLY A 258 -22.71 16.06 -14.35
N TYR A 259 -22.31 14.84 -14.04
CA TYR A 259 -21.48 14.00 -14.91
C TYR A 259 -22.28 13.59 -16.16
N PRO A 260 -21.71 13.65 -17.38
CA PRO A 260 -22.41 13.19 -18.58
C PRO A 260 -22.81 11.72 -18.49
N LEU A 261 -24.04 11.38 -18.87
CA LEU A 261 -24.50 10.00 -18.88
C LEU A 261 -23.59 9.14 -19.77
N ASP A 262 -23.01 8.09 -19.20
CA ASP A 262 -22.11 7.16 -19.89
C ASP A 262 -22.30 5.75 -19.32
N LEU A 263 -23.34 5.07 -19.80
CA LEU A 263 -23.73 3.75 -19.30
C LEU A 263 -22.67 2.68 -19.62
N VAL A 264 -21.94 2.81 -20.72
CA VAL A 264 -20.86 1.88 -21.10
C VAL A 264 -19.75 1.92 -20.07
N LYS A 265 -19.27 3.13 -19.74
CA LYS A 265 -18.29 3.34 -18.68
C LYS A 265 -18.83 2.89 -17.32
N ALA A 266 -20.05 3.28 -16.97
CA ALA A 266 -20.65 2.92 -15.70
C ALA A 266 -20.70 1.41 -15.51
N TYR A 267 -21.14 0.67 -16.53
CA TYR A 267 -21.17 -0.78 -16.52
C TYR A 267 -19.77 -1.37 -16.37
N GLY A 268 -18.80 -0.89 -17.15
CA GLY A 268 -17.44 -1.41 -17.11
C GLY A 268 -16.76 -1.22 -15.75
N LEU A 269 -16.89 -0.03 -15.15
CA LEU A 269 -16.39 0.24 -13.79
C LEU A 269 -17.11 -0.62 -12.74
N THR A 270 -18.43 -0.76 -12.87
CA THR A 270 -19.23 -1.59 -11.93
C THR A 270 -18.87 -3.07 -12.04
N LEU A 271 -18.56 -3.54 -13.25
CA LEU A 271 -18.10 -4.91 -13.50
C LEU A 271 -16.76 -5.18 -12.83
N LEU A 272 -15.78 -4.27 -12.96
CA LEU A 272 -14.48 -4.38 -12.28
C LEU A 272 -14.65 -4.48 -10.75
N MET A 273 -15.56 -3.68 -10.17
CA MET A 273 -15.86 -3.76 -8.74
C MET A 273 -16.55 -5.08 -8.35
N ALA A 274 -17.41 -5.63 -9.21
CA ALA A 274 -18.07 -6.91 -8.97
C ALA A 274 -17.08 -8.07 -9.01
N GLU A 275 -16.10 -8.03 -9.92
CA GLU A 275 -15.03 -9.02 -10.03
C GLU A 275 -14.04 -8.91 -8.87
N ALA A 276 -13.68 -7.68 -8.47
CA ALA A 276 -12.76 -7.41 -7.37
C ALA A 276 -13.34 -7.76 -5.99
N ASN A 277 -14.65 -7.62 -5.82
CA ASN A 277 -15.35 -7.95 -4.58
C ASN A 277 -16.72 -8.59 -4.90
N PRO A 278 -16.75 -9.90 -5.18
CA PRO A 278 -17.99 -10.61 -5.52
C PRO A 278 -18.95 -10.73 -4.33
N GLY A 279 -18.48 -10.51 -3.10
CA GLY A 279 -19.24 -10.74 -1.88
C GLY A 279 -19.30 -12.21 -1.48
N ARG A 280 -20.22 -12.56 -0.57
CA ARG A 280 -20.37 -13.94 -0.03
C ARG A 280 -21.45 -14.72 -0.78
N GLY A 281 -21.37 -14.69 -2.10
CA GLY A 281 -22.32 -15.36 -3.01
C GLY A 281 -23.62 -14.58 -3.27
N PRO A 282 -24.60 -15.21 -3.94
CA PRO A 282 -25.78 -14.53 -4.49
C PRO A 282 -26.67 -13.84 -3.44
N LEU A 283 -26.67 -14.32 -2.19
CA LEU A 283 -27.46 -13.77 -1.09
C LEU A 283 -26.79 -12.58 -0.41
N SER A 284 -25.50 -12.36 -0.63
CA SER A 284 -24.74 -11.24 -0.07
C SER A 284 -23.70 -10.74 -1.07
N PRO A 285 -24.15 -10.24 -2.23
CA PRO A 285 -23.25 -9.69 -3.24
C PRO A 285 -22.55 -8.44 -2.73
N GLY A 286 -21.30 -8.26 -3.17
CA GLY A 286 -20.58 -7.01 -2.99
C GLY A 286 -21.26 -5.84 -3.69
N TYR A 287 -20.72 -4.63 -3.53
CA TYR A 287 -21.28 -3.42 -4.13
C TYR A 287 -21.50 -3.59 -5.64
N GLY A 288 -20.46 -3.99 -6.38
CA GLY A 288 -20.56 -4.19 -7.84
C GLY A 288 -21.63 -5.21 -8.21
N GLY A 289 -21.73 -6.33 -7.50
CA GLY A 289 -22.77 -7.34 -7.75
C GLY A 289 -24.20 -6.84 -7.50
N ARG A 290 -24.40 -5.88 -6.59
CA ARG A 290 -25.70 -5.24 -6.35
C ARG A 290 -26.07 -4.20 -7.40
N GLU A 291 -25.09 -3.41 -7.84
CA GLU A 291 -25.33 -2.28 -8.75
C GLU A 291 -25.28 -2.68 -10.23
N LEU A 292 -24.49 -3.69 -10.59
CA LEU A 292 -24.32 -4.11 -11.99
C LEU A 292 -25.65 -4.46 -12.67
N PRO A 293 -26.59 -5.23 -12.06
CA PRO A 293 -27.88 -5.50 -12.67
C PRO A 293 -28.74 -4.24 -12.86
N LYS A 294 -28.62 -3.25 -11.97
CA LYS A 294 -29.38 -2.01 -12.05
C LYS A 294 -28.86 -1.11 -13.17
N VAL A 295 -27.54 -1.06 -13.38
CA VAL A 295 -26.93 -0.38 -14.52
C VAL A 295 -27.31 -1.10 -15.81
N ALA A 296 -27.20 -2.43 -15.85
CA ALA A 296 -27.56 -3.26 -17.00
C ALA A 296 -29.02 -3.08 -17.44
N ALA A 297 -29.95 -2.90 -16.50
CA ALA A 297 -31.36 -2.68 -16.78
C ALA A 297 -31.66 -1.40 -17.59
N LYS A 298 -30.69 -0.46 -17.66
CA LYS A 298 -30.78 0.77 -18.46
C LYS A 298 -30.12 0.65 -19.85
N MET A 299 -29.58 -0.52 -20.20
CA MET A 299 -28.67 -0.70 -21.34
C MET A 299 -29.19 -1.68 -22.38
N THR A 300 -28.76 -1.52 -23.63
CA THR A 300 -28.92 -2.55 -24.66
C THR A 300 -27.86 -3.65 -24.53
N PRO A 301 -28.06 -4.83 -25.14
CA PRO A 301 -27.04 -5.88 -25.19
C PRO A 301 -25.70 -5.41 -25.77
N GLU A 302 -25.73 -4.57 -26.80
CA GLU A 302 -24.52 -4.01 -27.44
C GLU A 302 -23.76 -3.08 -26.49
N GLN A 303 -24.48 -2.26 -25.72
CA GLN A 303 -23.87 -1.41 -24.71
C GLN A 303 -23.24 -2.23 -23.57
N ILE A 304 -23.86 -3.35 -23.20
CA ILE A 304 -23.29 -4.27 -22.19
C ILE A 304 -21.98 -4.89 -22.69
N GLU A 305 -21.92 -5.36 -23.93
CA GLU A 305 -20.68 -5.88 -24.51
C GLU A 305 -19.61 -4.79 -24.63
N ALA A 306 -19.99 -3.56 -25.00
CA ALA A 306 -19.09 -2.41 -24.97
C ALA A 306 -18.58 -2.12 -23.55
N GLY A 307 -19.43 -2.25 -22.53
CA GLY A 307 -19.05 -2.07 -21.12
C GLY A 307 -18.05 -3.13 -20.64
N LYS A 308 -18.23 -4.39 -21.05
CA LYS A 308 -17.24 -5.47 -20.80
C LYS A 308 -15.90 -5.18 -21.49
N ALA A 309 -15.93 -4.71 -22.73
CA ALA A 309 -14.72 -4.31 -23.45
C ALA A 309 -14.01 -3.14 -22.76
N TYR A 310 -14.77 -2.13 -22.28
CA TYR A 310 -14.25 -1.01 -21.49
C TYR A 310 -13.57 -1.50 -20.21
N ALA A 311 -14.20 -2.40 -19.43
CA ALA A 311 -13.61 -2.97 -18.22
C ALA A 311 -12.26 -3.65 -18.50
N LYS A 312 -12.20 -4.46 -19.55
CA LYS A 312 -10.97 -5.14 -19.97
C LYS A 312 -9.85 -4.16 -20.33
N GLU A 313 -10.18 -3.04 -20.98
CA GLU A 313 -9.18 -2.03 -21.34
C GLU A 313 -8.73 -1.22 -20.13
N TRP A 314 -9.65 -0.88 -19.23
CA TRP A 314 -9.33 -0.21 -17.97
C TRP A 314 -8.34 -1.02 -17.14
N ALA A 315 -8.56 -2.33 -17.00
CA ALA A 315 -7.69 -3.23 -16.22
C ALA A 315 -6.26 -3.35 -16.76
N LYS A 316 -6.01 -3.02 -18.04
CA LYS A 316 -4.65 -3.00 -18.62
C LYS A 316 -3.92 -1.70 -18.35
N THR A 317 -4.66 -0.61 -18.20
CA THR A 317 -4.14 0.77 -18.21
C THR A 317 -4.12 1.41 -16.82
N HIS A 318 -4.76 0.78 -15.83
CA HIS A 318 -4.90 1.29 -14.47
C HIS A 318 -4.43 0.25 -13.45
N PRO A 319 -3.97 0.69 -12.26
CA PRO A 319 -3.60 -0.22 -11.18
C PRO A 319 -4.80 -1.04 -10.69
N PRO A 320 -4.57 -2.20 -10.05
CA PRO A 320 -5.61 -2.96 -9.38
C PRO A 320 -6.35 -2.15 -8.33
N LEU A 321 -7.61 -2.53 -8.09
CA LEU A 321 -8.43 -1.91 -7.04
C LEU A 321 -7.86 -2.16 -5.64
N SER A 322 -8.04 -1.18 -4.76
CA SER A 322 -7.55 -1.18 -3.39
C SER A 322 -8.46 -0.35 -2.49
N LYS A 323 -8.58 -0.76 -1.22
CA LYS A 323 -9.17 0.05 -0.15
C LYS A 323 -8.11 0.85 0.63
N PHE A 324 -6.86 0.80 0.18
CA PHE A 324 -5.70 1.48 0.76
C PHE A 324 -5.57 1.25 2.28
N PRO A 325 -5.59 0.00 2.77
CA PRO A 325 -5.37 -0.25 4.19
C PRO A 325 -4.00 0.31 4.61
N PRO A 326 -3.86 0.85 5.83
CA PRO A 326 -2.57 1.32 6.30
C PRO A 326 -1.59 0.15 6.38
N LYS A 327 -0.37 0.33 5.84
CA LYS A 327 0.66 -0.72 5.88
C LYS A 327 1.08 -1.05 7.31
N PHE A 328 1.10 -0.05 8.19
CA PHE A 328 1.40 -0.18 9.62
C PHE A 328 0.44 0.69 10.43
N GLY A 329 0.00 0.19 11.58
CA GLY A 329 -1.15 0.73 12.31
C GLY A 329 -1.82 -0.38 13.12
N PHE A 330 -3.05 -0.18 13.58
CA PHE A 330 -3.78 -1.08 14.51
C PHE A 330 -3.59 -2.60 14.28
#